data_AF-A0A363THH9-F1
#
_entry.id   AF-A0A363THH9-F1
#
_cell.length_a   1.000
_cell.length_b   1.000
_cell.length_c   1.000
_cell.angle_alpha   90.00
_cell.angle_beta   90.00
_cell.angle_gamma   90.00
#
_symmetry.space_group_name_H-M   'P 1'
#
loop_
_entity.id
_entity.type
_entity.pdbx_description
1 polymer ?
#
loop_
_entity_poly.entity_id
_entity_poly.type
_entity_poly.pdbx_seq_one_letter_code
_entity_poly.pdbx_strand_id
1 'polypeptide(L)'
;MATRTPTQRKAKQTIARPPKPRMTRADKLAATRSTLMAAATEIVGAEGYGDASVAKITARARVAQGTFYNYFQSQQDLFDQLLPELGTQLLDHIRARIAGSPDGLKREEIGFRAFFEFLAETPEFYRVLNEAETFSPKAFRDHMSNMIRGFVRALQRSQEKGGLPGYSTDELEVIVCVLLGARNYLAYHFVTRTGHVGPVPDWIVRAYMKFVAGGLLYGGTSGPTYRPKRAPASNGADAAGVEGSRVVTTGADSAVLELRVQDGHRDPTGTVRRGVLLDLAASVAELAASGERVPPPVLLNLAVSVLAPTRAGRLVASAQCEPRRAEAIHVALTIHEDRRAGAAVMTAQATFTEPVRSPRKTDR
;
A
#
# COMPACT_ATOMS: atom_id res chain seq x y z
N MET A 1 13.40 -31.89 -83.38
CA MET A 1 13.48 -32.65 -82.12
C MET A 1 13.46 -31.65 -80.97
N ALA A 2 12.28 -31.39 -80.38
CA ALA A 2 12.13 -30.53 -79.21
C ALA A 2 10.91 -30.99 -78.41
N THR A 3 11.18 -31.51 -77.21
CA THR A 3 10.27 -32.14 -76.26
C THR A 3 9.35 -31.10 -75.61
N ARG A 4 8.03 -31.33 -75.66
CA ARG A 4 7.04 -30.59 -74.86
C ARG A 4 6.85 -31.28 -73.51
N THR A 5 7.20 -30.61 -72.42
CA THR A 5 6.89 -31.02 -71.05
C THR A 5 5.52 -30.46 -70.64
N PRO A 6 4.58 -31.24 -70.07
CA PRO A 6 3.31 -30.72 -69.60
C PRO A 6 3.43 -30.20 -68.15
N THR A 7 3.09 -28.93 -67.94
CA THR A 7 3.02 -28.31 -66.61
C THR A 7 1.75 -28.78 -65.88
N GLN A 8 1.92 -29.53 -64.79
CA GLN A 8 0.84 -29.95 -63.89
C GLN A 8 0.19 -28.75 -63.19
N ARG A 9 -1.14 -28.63 -63.32
CA ARG A 9 -1.97 -27.66 -62.62
C ARG A 9 -2.25 -28.16 -61.20
N LYS A 10 -1.54 -27.63 -60.19
CA LYS A 10 -1.81 -27.93 -58.77
C LYS A 10 -3.18 -27.39 -58.36
N ALA A 11 -4.05 -28.27 -57.88
CA ALA A 11 -5.35 -27.93 -57.31
C ALA A 11 -5.17 -27.15 -55.99
N LYS A 12 -5.85 -26.01 -55.86
CA LYS A 12 -5.96 -25.26 -54.59
C LYS A 12 -6.73 -26.12 -53.58
N GLN A 13 -6.04 -26.66 -52.59
CA GLN A 13 -6.66 -27.24 -51.41
C GLN A 13 -7.23 -26.13 -50.54
N THR A 14 -8.55 -26.03 -50.47
CA THR A 14 -9.27 -25.19 -49.52
C THR A 14 -9.13 -25.81 -48.13
N ILE A 15 -8.28 -25.23 -47.28
CA ILE A 15 -8.15 -25.64 -45.88
C ILE A 15 -9.46 -25.25 -45.18
N ALA A 16 -10.31 -26.23 -44.88
CA ALA A 16 -11.53 -26.03 -44.12
C ALA A 16 -11.16 -25.58 -42.70
N ARG A 17 -11.63 -24.38 -42.31
CA ARG A 17 -11.47 -23.82 -40.98
C ARG A 17 -12.18 -24.73 -39.95
N PRO A 18 -11.55 -25.11 -38.84
CA PRO A 18 -12.18 -26.00 -37.87
C PRO A 18 -13.46 -25.36 -37.31
N PRO A 19 -14.52 -26.16 -37.07
CA PRO A 19 -15.78 -25.65 -36.56
C PRO A 19 -15.57 -25.03 -35.18
N LYS A 20 -16.10 -23.81 -34.96
CA LYS A 20 -16.09 -23.16 -33.64
C LYS A 20 -16.76 -24.09 -32.62
N PRO A 21 -16.18 -24.29 -31.42
CA PRO A 21 -16.80 -25.10 -30.38
C PRO A 21 -18.23 -24.63 -30.10
N ARG A 22 -19.19 -25.56 -30.12
CA ARG A 22 -20.59 -25.26 -29.78
C ARG A 22 -20.65 -25.00 -28.27
N MET A 23 -20.91 -23.75 -27.87
CA MET A 23 -21.13 -23.40 -26.46
C MET A 23 -22.16 -24.33 -25.82
N THR A 24 -21.84 -24.85 -24.65
CA THR A 24 -22.76 -25.69 -23.87
C THR A 24 -23.94 -24.85 -23.39
N ARG A 25 -25.02 -25.51 -22.96
CA ARG A 25 -26.17 -24.81 -22.37
C ARG A 25 -25.73 -23.99 -21.15
N ALA A 26 -24.85 -24.54 -20.31
CA ALA A 26 -24.30 -23.86 -19.13
C ALA A 26 -23.50 -22.59 -19.51
N ASP A 27 -22.67 -22.66 -20.54
CA ASP A 27 -21.89 -21.49 -21.00
C ASP A 27 -22.81 -20.35 -21.48
N LYS A 28 -23.91 -20.70 -22.16
CA LYS A 28 -24.91 -19.70 -22.61
C LYS A 28 -25.66 -19.06 -21.44
N LEU A 29 -26.00 -19.85 -20.41
CA LEU A 29 -26.60 -19.34 -19.19
C LEU A 29 -25.64 -18.37 -18.48
N ALA A 30 -24.39 -18.75 -18.28
CA ALA A 30 -23.39 -17.90 -17.65
C ALA A 30 -23.15 -16.59 -18.42
N ALA A 31 -23.03 -16.68 -19.77
CA ALA A 31 -22.86 -15.51 -20.62
C ALA A 31 -24.05 -14.53 -20.54
N THR A 32 -25.27 -15.05 -20.49
CA THR A 32 -26.48 -14.22 -20.39
C THR A 32 -26.57 -13.54 -19.01
N ARG A 33 -26.27 -14.27 -17.92
CA ARG A 33 -26.19 -13.69 -16.57
C ARG A 33 -25.18 -12.54 -16.53
N SER A 34 -23.98 -12.76 -17.07
CA SER A 34 -22.93 -11.73 -17.14
C SER A 34 -23.37 -10.51 -17.96
N THR A 35 -24.10 -10.73 -19.07
CA THR A 35 -24.65 -9.62 -19.89
C THR A 35 -25.68 -8.81 -19.11
N LEU A 36 -26.55 -9.46 -18.32
CA LEU A 36 -27.51 -8.78 -17.45
C LEU A 36 -26.83 -7.99 -16.32
N MET A 37 -25.80 -8.55 -15.69
CA MET A 37 -25.00 -7.87 -14.66
C MET A 37 -24.31 -6.63 -15.23
N ALA A 38 -23.65 -6.75 -16.39
CA ALA A 38 -23.01 -5.61 -17.05
C ALA A 38 -24.02 -4.52 -17.40
N ALA A 39 -25.18 -4.88 -17.98
CA ALA A 39 -26.24 -3.93 -18.28
C ALA A 39 -26.77 -3.24 -17.01
N ALA A 40 -26.88 -3.96 -15.89
CA ALA A 40 -27.29 -3.37 -14.62
C ALA A 40 -26.22 -2.43 -14.05
N THR A 41 -24.93 -2.78 -14.14
CA THR A 41 -23.82 -1.90 -13.76
C THR A 41 -23.90 -0.59 -14.52
N GLU A 42 -24.10 -0.64 -15.84
CA GLU A 42 -24.22 0.56 -16.67
C GLU A 42 -25.43 1.41 -16.32
N ILE A 43 -26.62 0.80 -16.18
CA ILE A 43 -27.85 1.54 -15.85
C ILE A 43 -27.77 2.16 -14.45
N VAL A 44 -27.30 1.41 -13.44
CA VAL A 44 -27.14 1.94 -12.08
C VAL A 44 -26.03 2.99 -12.03
N GLY A 45 -24.93 2.82 -12.78
CA GLY A 45 -23.87 3.81 -12.89
C GLY A 45 -24.34 5.13 -13.50
N ALA A 46 -25.17 5.05 -14.56
CA ALA A 46 -25.67 6.22 -15.27
C ALA A 46 -26.86 6.90 -14.58
N GLU A 47 -27.81 6.12 -14.05
CA GLU A 47 -29.11 6.61 -13.59
C GLU A 47 -29.33 6.42 -12.08
N GLY A 48 -28.55 5.56 -11.42
CA GLY A 48 -28.68 5.24 -10.00
C GLY A 48 -29.61 4.06 -9.75
N TYR A 49 -29.66 3.60 -8.51
CA TYR A 49 -30.51 2.45 -8.13
C TYR A 49 -32.00 2.77 -8.22
N GLY A 50 -32.40 3.98 -7.83
CA GLY A 50 -33.80 4.39 -7.79
C GLY A 50 -34.48 4.39 -9.16
N ASP A 51 -33.75 4.82 -10.20
CA ASP A 51 -34.27 4.93 -11.57
C ASP A 51 -34.02 3.66 -12.41
N ALA A 52 -33.21 2.73 -11.93
CA ALA A 52 -32.97 1.46 -12.59
C ALA A 52 -34.21 0.55 -12.55
N SER A 53 -34.48 -0.17 -13.64
CA SER A 53 -35.61 -1.11 -13.72
C SER A 53 -35.28 -2.34 -14.54
N VAL A 54 -35.98 -3.46 -14.29
CA VAL A 54 -35.83 -4.69 -15.09
C VAL A 54 -36.02 -4.44 -16.59
N ALA A 55 -36.97 -3.56 -16.96
CA ALA A 55 -37.19 -3.16 -18.35
C ALA A 55 -35.97 -2.46 -18.97
N LYS A 56 -35.39 -1.47 -18.27
CA LYS A 56 -34.17 -0.77 -18.73
C LYS A 56 -32.97 -1.72 -18.84
N ILE A 57 -32.77 -2.57 -17.83
CA ILE A 57 -31.65 -3.54 -17.79
C ILE A 57 -31.77 -4.54 -18.94
N THR A 58 -32.94 -5.15 -19.13
CA THR A 58 -33.15 -6.15 -20.19
C THR A 58 -33.07 -5.54 -21.59
N ALA A 59 -33.59 -4.32 -21.77
CA ALA A 59 -33.42 -3.56 -23.01
C ALA A 59 -31.93 -3.28 -23.30
N ARG A 60 -31.17 -2.83 -22.29
CA ARG A 60 -29.72 -2.59 -22.42
C ARG A 60 -28.92 -3.86 -22.71
N ALA A 61 -29.33 -4.98 -22.12
CA ALA A 61 -28.77 -6.31 -22.35
C ALA A 61 -29.22 -6.96 -23.68
N ARG A 62 -30.20 -6.37 -24.37
CA ARG A 62 -30.81 -6.89 -25.62
C ARG A 62 -31.39 -8.31 -25.44
N VAL A 63 -32.07 -8.53 -24.31
CA VAL A 63 -32.78 -9.78 -24.02
C VAL A 63 -34.26 -9.50 -23.71
N ALA A 64 -35.12 -10.50 -23.90
CA ALA A 64 -36.52 -10.36 -23.52
C ALA A 64 -36.65 -10.23 -22.00
N GLN A 65 -37.65 -9.49 -21.53
CA GLN A 65 -37.84 -9.27 -20.08
C GLN A 65 -38.04 -10.58 -19.31
N GLY A 66 -38.77 -11.55 -19.90
CA GLY A 66 -38.93 -12.89 -19.31
C GLY A 66 -37.60 -13.66 -19.15
N THR A 67 -36.56 -13.34 -19.93
CA THR A 67 -35.23 -13.95 -19.79
C THR A 67 -34.57 -13.55 -18.48
N PHE A 68 -34.84 -12.37 -17.93
CA PHE A 68 -34.31 -11.91 -16.65
C PHE A 68 -34.64 -12.87 -15.50
N TYR A 69 -35.90 -13.29 -15.43
CA TYR A 69 -36.42 -14.12 -14.35
C TYR A 69 -35.90 -15.57 -14.38
N ASN A 70 -35.17 -15.96 -15.42
CA ASN A 70 -34.41 -17.22 -15.45
C ASN A 70 -33.13 -17.15 -14.61
N TYR A 71 -32.64 -15.95 -14.27
CA TYR A 71 -31.36 -15.72 -13.60
C TYR A 71 -31.50 -15.03 -12.25
N PHE A 72 -32.48 -14.15 -12.11
CA PHE A 72 -32.70 -13.36 -10.90
C PHE A 72 -34.16 -13.47 -10.48
N GLN A 73 -34.39 -13.67 -9.19
CA GLN A 73 -35.74 -13.82 -8.64
C GLN A 73 -36.52 -12.49 -8.68
N SER A 74 -35.80 -11.38 -8.58
CA SER A 74 -36.35 -10.03 -8.59
C SER A 74 -35.29 -9.02 -9.01
N GLN A 75 -35.71 -7.76 -9.19
CA GLN A 75 -34.77 -6.65 -9.35
C GLN A 75 -33.84 -6.50 -8.13
N GLN A 76 -34.39 -6.65 -6.92
CA GLN A 76 -33.62 -6.55 -5.69
C GLN A 76 -32.58 -7.67 -5.58
N ASP A 77 -32.91 -8.88 -6.02
CA ASP A 77 -31.95 -10.01 -6.05
C ASP A 77 -30.74 -9.71 -6.94
N LEU A 78 -30.95 -9.07 -8.10
CA LEU A 78 -29.84 -8.59 -8.92
C LEU A 78 -29.03 -7.51 -8.17
N PHE A 79 -29.70 -6.51 -7.60
CA PHE A 79 -29.04 -5.41 -6.89
C PHE A 79 -28.20 -5.89 -5.71
N ASP A 80 -28.70 -6.89 -4.97
CA ASP A 80 -28.01 -7.54 -3.86
C ASP A 80 -26.72 -8.26 -4.29
N GLN A 81 -26.58 -8.60 -5.58
CA GLN A 81 -25.39 -9.24 -6.15
C GLN A 81 -24.46 -8.25 -6.87
N LEU A 82 -24.95 -7.07 -7.24
CA LEU A 82 -24.26 -6.10 -8.11
C LEU A 82 -22.94 -5.60 -7.51
N LEU A 83 -23.01 -5.00 -6.31
CA LEU A 83 -21.83 -4.45 -5.66
C LEU A 83 -20.82 -5.53 -5.21
N PRO A 84 -21.23 -6.68 -4.64
CA PRO A 84 -20.31 -7.78 -4.35
C PRO A 84 -19.54 -8.30 -5.59
N GLU A 85 -20.21 -8.39 -6.74
CA GLU A 85 -19.57 -8.85 -7.98
C GLU A 85 -18.53 -7.85 -8.47
N LEU A 86 -18.87 -6.55 -8.53
CA LEU A 86 -17.90 -5.50 -8.90
C LEU A 86 -16.76 -5.38 -7.86
N GLY A 87 -17.08 -5.52 -6.57
CA GLY A 87 -16.08 -5.53 -5.51
C GLY A 87 -15.07 -6.67 -5.65
N THR A 88 -15.51 -7.83 -6.13
CA THR A 88 -14.61 -8.95 -6.45
C THR A 88 -13.70 -8.60 -7.62
N GLN A 89 -14.22 -7.98 -8.67
CA GLN A 89 -13.42 -7.51 -9.81
C GLN A 89 -12.37 -6.48 -9.37
N LEU A 90 -12.72 -5.53 -8.50
CA LEU A 90 -11.79 -4.58 -7.90
C LEU A 90 -10.67 -5.29 -7.13
N LEU A 91 -11.02 -6.26 -6.28
CA LEU A 91 -10.03 -7.01 -5.50
C LEU A 91 -9.08 -7.80 -6.41
N ASP A 92 -9.60 -8.43 -7.47
CA ASP A 92 -8.78 -9.17 -8.43
C ASP A 92 -7.89 -8.24 -9.27
N HIS A 93 -8.40 -7.06 -9.65
CA HIS A 93 -7.62 -6.00 -10.27
C HIS A 93 -6.44 -5.60 -9.37
N ILE A 94 -6.69 -5.25 -8.10
CA ILE A 94 -5.64 -4.89 -7.13
C ILE A 94 -4.66 -6.04 -6.93
N ARG A 95 -5.14 -7.29 -6.75
CA ARG A 95 -4.30 -8.48 -6.56
C ARG A 95 -3.32 -8.69 -7.71
N ALA A 96 -3.76 -8.48 -8.95
CA ALA A 96 -2.92 -8.59 -10.13
C ALA A 96 -1.78 -7.56 -10.13
N ARG A 97 -2.03 -6.33 -9.65
CA ARG A 97 -1.00 -5.26 -9.61
C ARG A 97 -0.01 -5.43 -8.46
N ILE A 98 -0.46 -5.94 -7.31
CA ILE A 98 0.42 -6.18 -6.15
C ILE A 98 1.16 -7.52 -6.23
N ALA A 99 0.86 -8.38 -7.20
CA ALA A 99 1.52 -9.67 -7.37
C ALA A 99 3.04 -9.48 -7.55
N GLY A 100 3.85 -10.24 -6.79
CA GLY A 100 5.31 -10.14 -6.83
C GLY A 100 5.90 -8.88 -6.17
N SER A 101 5.08 -8.00 -5.58
CA SER A 101 5.57 -6.81 -4.88
C SER A 101 6.05 -7.13 -3.46
N PRO A 102 7.07 -6.41 -2.95
CA PRO A 102 7.46 -6.49 -1.54
C PRO A 102 6.30 -6.12 -0.60
N ASP A 103 6.23 -6.76 0.57
CA ASP A 103 5.25 -6.44 1.61
C ASP A 103 5.51 -5.04 2.23
N GLY A 104 4.53 -4.51 2.95
CA GLY A 104 4.60 -3.20 3.61
C GLY A 104 4.15 -2.02 2.72
N LEU A 105 4.72 -0.84 2.95
CA LEU A 105 4.26 0.44 2.37
C LEU A 105 4.19 0.45 0.83
N LYS A 106 5.08 -0.29 0.14
CA LYS A 106 5.07 -0.32 -1.32
C LYS A 106 3.82 -1.02 -1.86
N ARG A 107 3.36 -2.06 -1.17
CA ARG A 107 2.14 -2.78 -1.51
C ARG A 107 0.90 -1.91 -1.36
N GLU A 108 0.89 -1.04 -0.34
CA GLU A 108 -0.18 -0.06 -0.16
C GLU A 108 -0.19 0.98 -1.28
N GLU A 109 0.96 1.55 -1.65
CA GLU A 109 1.03 2.52 -2.75
C GLU A 109 0.50 1.93 -4.07
N ILE A 110 0.89 0.69 -4.40
CA ILE A 110 0.42 -0.02 -5.60
C ILE A 110 -1.08 -0.28 -5.51
N GLY A 111 -1.57 -0.76 -4.36
CA GLY A 111 -3.00 -1.01 -4.15
C GLY A 111 -3.85 0.26 -4.22
N PHE A 112 -3.33 1.38 -3.72
CA PHE A 112 -3.97 2.68 -3.82
C PHE A 112 -4.08 3.15 -5.27
N ARG A 113 -2.99 3.07 -6.05
CA ARG A 113 -3.03 3.41 -7.49
C ARG A 113 -3.99 2.50 -8.27
N ALA A 114 -3.90 1.19 -8.06
CA ALA A 114 -4.73 0.21 -8.72
C ALA A 114 -6.24 0.41 -8.44
N PHE A 115 -6.61 0.94 -7.27
CA PHE A 115 -7.99 1.31 -7.00
C PHE A 115 -8.47 2.47 -7.90
N PHE A 116 -7.67 3.53 -8.07
CA PHE A 116 -8.02 4.64 -8.96
C PHE A 116 -7.97 4.24 -10.44
N GLU A 117 -7.06 3.35 -10.82
CA GLU A 117 -7.05 2.72 -12.14
C GLU A 117 -8.35 1.96 -12.41
N PHE A 118 -8.79 1.12 -11.47
CA PHE A 118 -10.06 0.41 -11.58
C PHE A 118 -11.25 1.37 -11.70
N LEU A 119 -11.29 2.42 -10.89
CA LEU A 119 -12.34 3.43 -10.98
C LEU A 119 -12.36 4.11 -12.37
N ALA A 120 -11.20 4.39 -12.96
CA ALA A 120 -11.13 4.96 -14.30
C ALA A 120 -11.58 3.99 -15.40
N GLU A 121 -11.34 2.69 -15.22
CA GLU A 121 -11.82 1.63 -16.12
C GLU A 121 -13.32 1.32 -15.94
N THR A 122 -13.84 1.47 -14.71
CA THR A 122 -15.22 1.14 -14.31
C THR A 122 -15.83 2.28 -13.48
N PRO A 123 -16.11 3.45 -14.09
CA PRO A 123 -16.63 4.63 -13.39
C PRO A 123 -17.97 4.37 -12.71
N GLU A 124 -18.77 3.43 -13.21
CA GLU A 124 -20.06 3.03 -12.67
C GLU A 124 -19.94 2.51 -11.23
N PHE A 125 -18.81 1.85 -10.90
CA PHE A 125 -18.57 1.29 -9.57
C PHE A 125 -18.72 2.34 -8.47
N TYR A 126 -18.32 3.58 -8.76
CA TYR A 126 -18.39 4.66 -7.78
C TYR A 126 -19.83 4.94 -7.35
N ARG A 127 -20.75 5.11 -8.29
CA ARG A 127 -22.17 5.36 -7.97
C ARG A 127 -22.83 4.13 -7.35
N VAL A 128 -22.52 2.94 -7.89
CA VAL A 128 -22.98 1.65 -7.33
C VAL A 128 -22.58 1.52 -5.86
N LEU A 129 -21.33 1.83 -5.50
CA LEU A 129 -20.85 1.76 -4.12
C LEU A 129 -21.57 2.76 -3.20
N ASN A 130 -21.67 4.03 -3.61
CA ASN A 130 -22.15 5.10 -2.74
C ASN A 130 -23.66 5.09 -2.52
N GLU A 131 -24.45 4.56 -3.46
CA GLU A 131 -25.91 4.44 -3.30
C GLU A 131 -26.34 3.10 -2.67
N ALA A 132 -25.49 2.06 -2.71
CA ALA A 132 -25.86 0.72 -2.26
C ALA A 132 -26.29 0.66 -0.79
N GLU A 133 -25.72 1.45 0.11
CA GLU A 133 -26.13 1.42 1.53
C GLU A 133 -27.62 1.70 1.72
N THR A 134 -28.19 2.57 0.87
CA THR A 134 -29.62 2.92 0.92
C THR A 134 -30.48 1.93 0.14
N PHE A 135 -30.08 1.55 -1.07
CA PHE A 135 -30.92 0.78 -1.99
C PHE A 135 -30.68 -0.74 -1.96
N SER A 136 -29.52 -1.18 -1.52
CA SER A 136 -29.18 -2.59 -1.30
C SER A 136 -28.27 -2.76 -0.08
N PRO A 137 -28.82 -2.59 1.15
CA PRO A 137 -28.03 -2.65 2.38
C PRO A 137 -27.31 -3.99 2.57
N LYS A 138 -27.89 -5.08 2.03
CA LYS A 138 -27.26 -6.41 2.04
C LYS A 138 -26.00 -6.43 1.16
N ALA A 139 -26.09 -5.98 -0.09
CA ALA A 139 -24.93 -5.88 -0.97
C ALA A 139 -23.81 -5.05 -0.36
N PHE A 140 -24.16 -3.90 0.25
CA PHE A 140 -23.20 -3.02 0.90
C PHE A 140 -22.49 -3.72 2.07
N ARG A 141 -23.23 -4.35 2.97
CA ARG A 141 -22.65 -5.11 4.10
C ARG A 141 -21.74 -6.24 3.64
N ASP A 142 -22.18 -7.03 2.66
CA ASP A 142 -21.42 -8.15 2.13
C ASP A 142 -20.12 -7.67 1.48
N HIS A 143 -20.21 -6.59 0.68
CA HIS A 143 -19.04 -5.96 0.07
C HIS A 143 -18.05 -5.42 1.11
N MET A 144 -18.51 -4.64 2.10
CA MET A 144 -17.67 -4.09 3.16
C MET A 144 -17.00 -5.20 3.99
N SER A 145 -17.74 -6.23 4.38
CA SER A 145 -17.18 -7.37 5.13
C SER A 145 -16.09 -8.09 4.34
N ASN A 146 -16.30 -8.29 3.04
CA ASN A 146 -15.31 -8.94 2.18
C ASN A 146 -14.05 -8.09 1.98
N MET A 147 -14.21 -6.78 1.81
CA MET A 147 -13.11 -5.83 1.70
C MET A 147 -12.25 -5.81 2.98
N ILE A 148 -12.88 -5.59 4.13
CA ILE A 148 -12.19 -5.51 5.43
C ILE A 148 -11.46 -6.83 5.72
N ARG A 149 -12.16 -7.96 5.63
CA ARG A 149 -11.59 -9.29 5.91
C ARG A 149 -10.43 -9.62 4.99
N GLY A 150 -10.54 -9.29 3.69
CA GLY A 150 -9.47 -9.52 2.72
C GLY A 150 -8.22 -8.71 3.04
N PHE A 151 -8.41 -7.45 3.45
CA PHE A 151 -7.31 -6.53 3.75
C PHE A 151 -6.65 -6.86 5.10
N VAL A 152 -7.42 -7.13 6.15
CA VAL A 152 -6.91 -7.55 7.46
C VAL A 152 -6.04 -8.80 7.31
N ARG A 153 -6.51 -9.82 6.57
CA ARG A 153 -5.70 -11.02 6.28
C ARG A 153 -4.38 -10.69 5.56
N ALA A 154 -4.35 -9.65 4.73
CA ALA A 154 -3.12 -9.23 4.07
C ALA A 154 -2.14 -8.56 5.04
N LEU A 155 -2.64 -7.72 5.96
CA LEU A 155 -1.81 -7.09 6.99
C LEU A 155 -1.30 -8.12 8.02
N GLN A 156 -2.12 -9.10 8.42
CA GLN A 156 -1.70 -10.20 9.29
C GLN A 156 -0.55 -11.02 8.69
N ARG A 157 -0.62 -11.36 7.40
CA ARG A 157 0.51 -12.02 6.70
C ARG A 157 1.77 -11.14 6.67
N SER A 158 1.60 -9.82 6.64
CA SER A 158 2.74 -8.89 6.76
C SER A 158 3.31 -8.90 8.18
N GLN A 159 2.46 -9.04 9.21
CA GLN A 159 2.89 -9.15 10.61
C GLN A 159 3.67 -10.44 10.90
N GLU A 160 3.21 -11.57 10.36
CA GLU A 160 3.92 -12.86 10.48
C GLU A 160 5.37 -12.80 9.93
N LYS A 161 5.65 -11.86 9.01
CA LYS A 161 6.96 -11.61 8.42
C LYS A 161 7.74 -10.48 9.11
N GLY A 162 7.25 -9.96 10.23
CA GLY A 162 7.87 -8.91 11.03
C GLY A 162 7.54 -7.47 10.60
N GLY A 163 6.53 -7.27 9.75
CA GLY A 163 5.97 -5.94 9.46
C GLY A 163 4.98 -5.48 10.53
N LEU A 164 4.69 -4.17 10.58
CA LEU A 164 3.69 -3.58 11.50
C LEU A 164 3.87 -3.99 12.99
N PRO A 165 5.09 -3.89 13.56
CA PRO A 165 5.30 -4.18 14.97
C PRO A 165 4.48 -3.20 15.83
N GLY A 166 3.86 -3.71 16.90
CA GLY A 166 3.12 -2.89 17.86
C GLY A 166 1.62 -2.72 17.59
N TYR A 167 1.08 -3.32 16.52
CA TYR A 167 -0.37 -3.36 16.28
C TYR A 167 -0.97 -4.70 16.67
N SER A 168 -2.05 -4.69 17.45
CA SER A 168 -2.92 -5.83 17.69
C SER A 168 -3.82 -6.12 16.47
N THR A 169 -4.44 -7.31 16.43
CA THR A 169 -5.39 -7.68 15.37
C THR A 169 -6.57 -6.72 15.28
N ASP A 170 -7.09 -6.27 16.42
CA ASP A 170 -8.23 -5.35 16.47
C ASP A 170 -7.83 -3.96 15.92
N GLU A 171 -6.62 -3.50 16.24
CA GLU A 171 -6.09 -2.26 15.68
C GLU A 171 -5.85 -2.36 14.16
N LEU A 172 -5.46 -3.54 13.64
CA LEU A 172 -5.35 -3.72 12.18
C LEU A 172 -6.68 -3.51 11.47
N GLU A 173 -7.79 -3.96 12.03
CA GLU A 173 -9.12 -3.73 11.47
C GLU A 173 -9.45 -2.23 11.42
N VAL A 174 -9.19 -1.51 12.52
CA VAL A 174 -9.38 -0.05 12.58
C VAL A 174 -8.51 0.66 11.53
N ILE A 175 -7.24 0.26 11.40
CA ILE A 175 -6.34 0.80 10.38
C ILE A 175 -6.88 0.54 8.96
N VAL A 176 -7.37 -0.66 8.67
CA VAL A 176 -8.01 -0.98 7.38
C VAL A 176 -9.20 -0.06 7.12
N CYS A 177 -10.08 0.15 8.10
CA CYS A 177 -11.21 1.06 7.97
C CYS A 177 -10.77 2.50 7.67
N VAL A 178 -9.73 3.00 8.34
CA VAL A 178 -9.15 4.33 8.06
C VAL A 178 -8.61 4.42 6.63
N LEU A 179 -7.87 3.40 6.17
CA LEU A 179 -7.29 3.38 4.82
C LEU A 179 -8.38 3.32 3.74
N LEU A 180 -9.41 2.49 3.94
CA LEU A 180 -10.56 2.38 3.04
C LEU A 180 -11.37 3.68 3.01
N GLY A 181 -11.63 4.28 4.18
CA GLY A 181 -12.32 5.57 4.30
C GLY A 181 -11.58 6.69 3.60
N ALA A 182 -10.27 6.81 3.83
CA ALA A 182 -9.43 7.79 3.14
C ALA A 182 -9.48 7.61 1.62
N ARG A 183 -9.35 6.37 1.14
CA ARG A 183 -9.39 6.05 -0.29
C ARG A 183 -10.75 6.39 -0.92
N ASN A 184 -11.86 6.02 -0.28
CA ASN A 184 -13.21 6.31 -0.77
C ASN A 184 -13.48 7.82 -0.78
N TYR A 185 -13.11 8.53 0.29
CA TYR A 185 -13.32 9.97 0.38
C TYR A 185 -12.46 10.74 -0.62
N LEU A 186 -11.22 10.32 -0.85
CA LEU A 186 -10.38 10.91 -1.90
C LEU A 186 -10.99 10.69 -3.28
N ALA A 187 -11.49 9.48 -3.59
CA ALA A 187 -12.22 9.24 -4.82
C ALA A 187 -13.43 10.18 -4.95
N TYR A 188 -14.26 10.30 -3.91
CA TYR A 188 -15.37 11.25 -3.90
C TYR A 188 -14.92 12.68 -4.18
N HIS A 189 -13.92 13.17 -3.46
CA HIS A 189 -13.44 14.55 -3.58
C HIS A 189 -12.88 14.86 -4.96
N PHE A 190 -12.12 13.94 -5.57
CA PHE A 190 -11.53 14.18 -6.88
C PHE A 190 -12.53 14.00 -8.01
N VAL A 191 -13.44 13.02 -7.94
CA VAL A 191 -14.51 12.85 -8.93
C VAL A 191 -15.43 14.09 -8.93
N THR A 192 -15.84 14.57 -7.75
CA THR A 192 -16.70 15.77 -7.65
C THR A 192 -15.99 17.05 -8.07
N ARG A 193 -14.71 17.21 -7.76
CA ARG A 193 -13.93 18.41 -8.11
C ARG A 193 -13.54 18.48 -9.59
N THR A 194 -13.17 17.36 -10.20
CA THR A 194 -12.65 17.32 -11.58
C THR A 194 -13.70 16.91 -12.61
N GLY A 195 -14.83 16.35 -12.17
CA GLY A 195 -15.88 15.84 -13.03
C GLY A 195 -15.52 14.55 -13.77
N HIS A 196 -14.34 13.96 -13.52
CA HIS A 196 -13.87 12.78 -14.22
C HIS A 196 -13.24 11.75 -13.27
N VAL A 197 -13.46 10.48 -13.56
CA VAL A 197 -12.81 9.36 -12.92
C VAL A 197 -11.55 9.01 -13.72
N GLY A 198 -10.41 9.59 -13.34
CA GLY A 198 -9.14 9.42 -14.03
C GLY A 198 -8.05 8.78 -13.14
N PRO A 199 -6.87 8.49 -13.71
CA PRO A 199 -5.73 8.03 -12.92
C PRO A 199 -5.40 9.06 -11.83
N VAL A 200 -5.07 8.58 -10.63
CA VAL A 200 -4.80 9.46 -9.50
C VAL A 200 -3.53 10.30 -9.75
N PRO A 201 -3.62 11.64 -9.64
CA PRO A 201 -2.44 12.50 -9.69
C PRO A 201 -1.36 12.11 -8.66
N ASP A 202 -0.09 12.12 -9.07
CA ASP A 202 1.01 11.68 -8.21
C ASP A 202 1.15 12.45 -6.90
N TRP A 203 0.76 13.72 -6.86
CA TRP A 203 0.84 14.52 -5.63
C TRP A 203 -0.13 14.02 -4.55
N ILE A 204 -1.26 13.41 -4.94
CA ILE A 204 -2.23 12.79 -4.02
C ILE A 204 -1.65 11.50 -3.48
N VAL A 205 -1.08 10.66 -4.36
CA VAL A 205 -0.40 9.44 -3.93
C VAL A 205 0.72 9.78 -2.95
N ARG A 206 1.52 10.81 -3.25
CA ARG A 206 2.55 11.30 -2.32
C ARG A 206 1.94 11.75 -1.00
N ALA A 207 0.90 12.58 -0.99
CA ALA A 207 0.27 13.06 0.25
C ALA A 207 -0.29 11.91 1.09
N TYR A 208 -1.02 10.99 0.46
CA TYR A 208 -1.55 9.77 1.08
C TYR A 208 -0.43 8.92 1.68
N MET A 209 0.63 8.63 0.90
CA MET A 209 1.74 7.80 1.39
C MET A 209 2.56 8.50 2.48
N LYS A 210 2.68 9.83 2.47
CA LYS A 210 3.30 10.58 3.58
C LYS A 210 2.51 10.39 4.87
N PHE A 211 1.18 10.45 4.79
CA PHE A 211 0.29 10.20 5.91
C PHE A 211 0.39 8.74 6.39
N VAL A 212 0.36 7.76 5.48
CA VAL A 212 0.46 6.34 5.84
C VAL A 212 1.84 5.98 6.42
N ALA A 213 2.92 6.56 5.90
CA ALA A 213 4.29 6.23 6.31
C ALA A 213 4.76 7.00 7.56
N GLY A 214 4.19 8.17 7.86
CA GLY A 214 4.67 9.05 8.92
C GLY A 214 3.61 9.86 9.67
N GLY A 215 2.32 9.69 9.37
CA GLY A 215 1.23 10.45 10.00
C GLY A 215 1.17 11.93 9.62
N LEU A 216 0.26 12.67 10.26
CA LEU A 216 -0.04 14.07 9.93
C LEU A 216 1.05 15.07 10.36
N LEU A 217 1.74 14.79 11.47
CA LEU A 217 2.64 15.75 12.13
C LEU A 217 4.08 15.71 11.62
N TYR A 218 4.46 14.65 10.91
CA TYR A 218 5.87 14.32 10.66
C TYR A 218 6.23 14.27 9.17
N GLY A 219 5.28 14.42 8.23
CA GLY A 219 5.60 14.59 6.80
C GLY A 219 6.53 13.52 6.22
N GLY A 220 6.36 12.26 6.65
CA GLY A 220 7.32 11.17 6.43
C GLY A 220 7.73 10.96 4.97
N THR A 221 8.94 10.46 4.71
CA THR A 221 9.34 10.05 3.36
C THR A 221 8.57 8.78 2.95
N SER A 222 8.01 8.73 1.74
CA SER A 222 7.21 7.59 1.21
C SER A 222 8.01 6.29 0.97
N GLY A 223 9.17 6.13 1.60
CA GLY A 223 10.04 4.96 1.47
C GLY A 223 9.67 3.83 2.45
N PRO A 224 10.07 2.58 2.17
CA PRO A 224 9.72 1.41 2.97
C PRO A 224 10.16 1.50 4.44
N THR A 225 9.43 0.81 5.33
CA THR A 225 9.82 0.56 6.72
C THR A 225 11.11 -0.24 6.75
N TYR A 226 12.22 0.49 6.88
CA TYR A 226 13.58 -0.04 6.89
C TYR A 226 13.90 -0.80 8.19
N ARG A 227 14.59 -1.94 8.05
CA ARG A 227 15.18 -2.74 9.13
C ARG A 227 16.65 -2.30 9.26
N PRO A 228 17.16 -1.92 10.46
CA PRO A 228 18.52 -1.41 10.61
C PRO A 228 19.55 -2.39 10.03
N LYS A 229 20.52 -1.89 9.27
CA LYS A 229 21.65 -2.72 8.81
C LYS A 229 22.60 -2.91 9.99
N ARG A 230 22.86 -4.17 10.35
CA ARG A 230 23.87 -4.55 11.34
C ARG A 230 25.23 -3.96 10.95
N ALA A 231 25.82 -3.13 11.82
CA ALA A 231 27.25 -2.87 11.72
C ALA A 231 28.00 -4.12 12.26
N PRO A 232 28.95 -4.71 11.52
CA PRO A 232 29.97 -5.51 12.19
C PRO A 232 30.72 -4.60 13.15
N ALA A 233 31.06 -5.11 14.34
CA ALA A 233 31.94 -4.42 15.27
C ALA A 233 33.29 -4.21 14.57
N SER A 234 33.48 -3.06 13.92
CA SER A 234 34.73 -2.73 13.25
C SER A 234 35.58 -1.89 14.19
N ASN A 235 36.82 -2.34 14.37
CA ASN A 235 37.86 -1.54 14.99
C ASN A 235 38.13 -0.33 14.10
N GLY A 236 37.58 0.82 14.48
CA GLY A 236 38.08 2.15 14.16
C GLY A 236 37.95 2.61 12.70
N ALA A 237 36.80 3.19 12.34
CA ALA A 237 36.68 4.41 11.52
C ALA A 237 35.22 4.83 11.33
N ASP A 238 34.32 3.86 11.11
CA ASP A 238 32.88 4.08 10.97
C ASP A 238 32.18 3.76 12.29
N ALA A 239 31.75 4.79 12.99
CA ALA A 239 30.79 4.59 14.06
C ALA A 239 29.45 4.17 13.44
N ALA A 240 28.57 3.53 14.20
CA ALA A 240 27.14 3.57 13.92
C ALA A 240 26.60 2.86 12.64
N GLY A 241 27.39 2.05 11.91
CA GLY A 241 26.90 1.31 10.74
C GLY A 241 26.47 2.16 9.54
N VAL A 242 26.67 3.49 9.62
CA VAL A 242 26.44 4.44 8.54
C VAL A 242 27.80 4.85 7.99
N GLU A 243 27.98 4.62 6.69
CA GLU A 243 29.22 4.95 5.98
C GLU A 243 29.50 6.46 6.03
N GLY A 244 30.71 6.83 6.46
CA GLY A 244 31.08 8.23 6.64
C GLY A 244 30.51 8.89 7.90
N SER A 245 30.05 8.09 8.86
CA SER A 245 29.65 8.59 10.18
C SER A 245 30.71 8.36 11.25
N ARG A 246 30.90 9.35 12.13
CA ARG A 246 31.90 9.34 13.19
C ARG A 246 31.32 9.82 14.51
N VAL A 247 31.63 9.12 15.60
CA VAL A 247 31.35 9.61 16.95
C VAL A 247 32.26 10.80 17.27
N VAL A 248 31.64 11.94 17.57
CA VAL A 248 32.34 13.16 17.98
C VAL A 248 32.43 13.25 19.51
N THR A 249 31.35 12.91 20.22
CA THR A 249 31.30 12.97 21.70
C THR A 249 30.25 12.01 22.23
N THR A 250 30.55 11.35 23.35
CA THR A 250 29.62 10.48 24.10
C THR A 250 29.57 10.92 25.55
N GLY A 251 28.37 11.15 26.07
CA GLY A 251 28.05 11.31 27.49
C GLY A 251 27.10 10.20 27.94
N ALA A 252 26.76 10.17 29.24
CA ALA A 252 25.90 9.13 29.82
C ALA A 252 24.54 9.00 29.10
N ASP A 253 23.91 10.13 28.77
CA ASP A 253 22.58 10.20 28.14
C ASP A 253 22.60 10.99 26.82
N SER A 254 23.76 11.20 26.19
CA SER A 254 23.83 11.93 24.93
C SER A 254 24.98 11.47 24.05
N ALA A 255 24.78 11.50 22.74
CA ALA A 255 25.83 11.24 21.77
C ALA A 255 25.75 12.24 20.62
N VAL A 256 26.93 12.60 20.10
CA VAL A 256 27.06 13.41 18.90
C VAL A 256 27.70 12.57 17.83
N LEU A 257 26.96 12.36 16.76
CA LEU A 257 27.42 11.71 15.54
C LEU A 257 27.58 12.78 14.47
N GLU A 258 28.68 12.72 13.75
CA GLU A 258 28.87 13.52 12.56
C GLU A 258 28.71 12.62 11.35
N LEU A 259 27.95 13.08 10.35
CA LEU A 259 27.73 12.36 9.11
C LEU A 259 28.24 13.19 7.93
N ARG A 260 29.21 12.65 7.19
CA ARG A 260 29.54 13.14 5.86
C ARG A 260 28.49 12.62 4.87
N VAL A 261 27.76 13.52 4.22
CA VAL A 261 26.66 13.14 3.34
C VAL A 261 27.21 12.57 2.04
N GLN A 262 26.79 11.36 1.68
CA GLN A 262 27.16 10.68 0.45
C GLN A 262 25.96 10.55 -0.50
N ASP A 263 26.24 10.15 -1.73
CA ASP A 263 25.23 9.82 -2.73
C ASP A 263 24.36 8.66 -2.22
N GLY A 264 23.05 8.88 -2.16
CA GLY A 264 22.09 7.92 -1.61
C GLY A 264 21.63 8.21 -0.18
N HIS A 265 22.30 9.08 0.59
CA HIS A 265 21.79 9.51 1.91
C HIS A 265 20.56 10.41 1.81
N ARG A 266 20.30 11.00 0.63
CA ARG A 266 19.17 11.89 0.35
C ARG A 266 18.22 11.31 -0.67
N ASP A 267 16.95 11.71 -0.57
CA ASP A 267 15.99 11.55 -1.65
C ASP A 267 16.13 12.68 -2.70
N PRO A 268 15.45 12.59 -3.86
CA PRO A 268 15.53 13.61 -4.91
C PRO A 268 15.09 15.02 -4.49
N THR A 269 14.39 15.17 -3.36
CA THR A 269 13.96 16.47 -2.82
C THR A 269 15.01 17.12 -1.91
N GLY A 270 16.13 16.44 -1.65
CA GLY A 270 17.16 16.91 -0.73
C GLY A 270 16.89 16.57 0.74
N THR A 271 15.89 15.73 1.00
CA THR A 271 15.55 15.25 2.35
C THR A 271 16.43 14.06 2.71
N VAL A 272 16.99 14.04 3.92
CA VAL A 272 17.74 12.86 4.41
C VAL A 272 16.80 11.66 4.50
N ARG A 273 17.22 10.52 3.93
CA ARG A 273 16.38 9.32 3.89
C ARG A 273 16.16 8.78 5.30
N ARG A 274 14.94 8.33 5.57
CA ARG A 274 14.53 7.69 6.83
C ARG A 274 15.48 6.58 7.30
N GLY A 275 16.04 5.78 6.39
CA GLY A 275 17.00 4.71 6.75
C GLY A 275 18.26 5.23 7.43
N VAL A 276 18.82 6.35 6.95
CA VAL A 276 20.00 6.99 7.55
C VAL A 276 19.69 7.48 8.96
N LEU A 277 18.50 8.06 9.16
CA LEU A 277 18.05 8.54 10.48
C LEU A 277 17.86 7.40 11.47
N LEU A 278 17.34 6.27 10.99
CA LEU A 278 17.19 5.06 11.79
C LEU A 278 18.53 4.51 12.22
N ASP A 279 19.48 4.39 11.30
CA ASP A 279 20.81 3.87 11.61
C ASP A 279 21.54 4.80 12.60
N LEU A 280 21.41 6.12 12.44
CA LEU A 280 21.92 7.09 13.41
C LEU A 280 21.24 6.96 14.79
N ALA A 281 19.90 6.87 14.83
CA ALA A 281 19.15 6.75 16.09
C ALA A 281 19.43 5.43 16.81
N ALA A 282 19.49 4.31 16.07
CA ALA A 282 19.81 2.99 16.61
C ALA A 282 21.22 2.97 17.21
N SER A 283 22.17 3.58 16.53
CA SER A 283 23.55 3.65 17.01
C SER A 283 23.71 4.48 18.26
N VAL A 284 22.94 5.56 18.39
CA VAL A 284 22.91 6.32 19.65
C VAL A 284 22.25 5.50 20.75
N ALA A 285 21.15 4.81 20.46
CA ALA A 285 20.51 3.92 21.43
C ALA A 285 21.48 2.83 21.92
N GLU A 286 22.29 2.25 21.03
CA GLU A 286 23.34 1.28 21.37
C GLU A 286 24.46 1.91 22.22
N LEU A 287 24.94 3.11 21.87
CA LEU A 287 25.94 3.84 22.65
C LEU A 287 25.43 4.18 24.05
N ALA A 288 24.17 4.59 24.18
CA ALA A 288 23.55 4.87 25.49
C ALA A 288 23.21 3.59 26.28
N ALA A 289 22.98 2.47 25.60
CA ALA A 289 22.79 1.16 26.23
C ALA A 289 24.10 0.58 26.78
N SER A 290 25.27 1.12 26.38
CA SER A 290 26.60 0.61 26.74
C SER A 290 27.00 0.88 28.20
N GLY A 291 26.34 0.14 29.11
CA GLY A 291 26.81 -0.15 30.46
C GLY A 291 27.12 -1.64 30.70
N GLU A 292 26.61 -2.54 29.85
CA GLU A 292 26.88 -3.98 29.89
C GLU A 292 26.49 -4.57 28.51
N ARG A 293 27.05 -5.73 28.12
CA ARG A 293 26.69 -6.45 26.88
C ARG A 293 25.22 -6.91 26.93
N VAL A 294 24.30 -6.02 26.60
CA VAL A 294 22.87 -6.28 26.39
C VAL A 294 22.63 -6.47 24.88
N PRO A 295 21.73 -7.36 24.43
CA PRO A 295 21.37 -7.45 23.02
C PRO A 295 20.86 -6.09 22.49
N PRO A 296 20.97 -5.82 21.18
CA PRO A 296 20.64 -4.51 20.63
C PRO A 296 19.16 -4.18 20.84
N PRO A 297 18.82 -2.91 21.14
CA PRO A 297 17.45 -2.45 21.31
C PRO A 297 16.62 -2.68 20.03
N VAL A 298 15.35 -3.08 20.19
CA VAL A 298 14.44 -3.29 19.04
C VAL A 298 13.62 -2.01 18.83
N LEU A 299 13.69 -1.44 17.62
CA LEU A 299 12.92 -0.23 17.29
C LEU A 299 11.41 -0.51 17.35
N LEU A 300 10.71 0.24 18.21
CA LEU A 300 9.25 0.29 18.25
C LEU A 300 8.70 1.35 17.31
N ASN A 301 9.25 2.55 17.38
CA ASN A 301 8.74 3.70 16.66
C ASN A 301 9.89 4.63 16.23
N LEU A 302 9.74 5.25 15.07
CA LEU A 302 10.54 6.40 14.66
C LEU A 302 9.61 7.44 14.04
N ALA A 303 9.44 8.57 14.73
CA ALA A 303 8.89 9.80 14.20
C ALA A 303 10.01 10.68 13.67
N VAL A 304 9.81 11.34 12.53
CA VAL A 304 10.81 12.22 11.89
C VAL A 304 10.13 13.49 11.45
N SER A 305 10.56 14.67 11.87
CA SER A 305 10.12 15.93 11.28
C SER A 305 11.18 16.48 10.34
N VAL A 306 10.83 16.67 9.08
CA VAL A 306 11.66 17.40 8.12
C VAL A 306 11.40 18.89 8.29
N LEU A 307 12.42 19.64 8.71
CA LEU A 307 12.30 21.09 8.93
C LEU A 307 12.60 21.87 7.64
N ALA A 308 13.63 21.44 6.89
CA ALA A 308 14.00 22.03 5.62
C ALA A 308 14.79 21.03 4.74
N PRO A 309 14.64 21.07 3.40
CA PRO A 309 15.55 20.35 2.51
C PRO A 309 16.96 20.96 2.60
N THR A 310 17.99 20.14 2.44
CA THR A 310 19.40 20.56 2.60
C THR A 310 20.28 20.12 1.44
N ARG A 311 21.24 20.96 1.07
CA ARG A 311 22.31 20.65 0.12
C ARG A 311 23.69 20.55 0.77
N ALA A 312 23.79 20.72 2.09
CA ALA A 312 25.06 20.73 2.81
C ALA A 312 25.87 19.43 2.59
N GLY A 313 27.19 19.50 2.41
CA GLY A 313 28.03 18.29 2.27
C GLY A 313 28.26 17.54 3.59
N ARG A 314 27.95 18.19 4.72
CA ARG A 314 28.19 17.69 6.08
C ARG A 314 26.97 17.96 6.95
N LEU A 315 26.56 16.95 7.70
CA LEU A 315 25.47 17.03 8.65
C LEU A 315 25.96 16.58 10.04
N VAL A 316 25.47 17.24 11.08
CA VAL A 316 25.78 16.88 12.46
C VAL A 316 24.50 16.39 13.12
N ALA A 317 24.48 15.12 13.48
CA ALA A 317 23.41 14.45 14.21
C ALA A 317 23.71 14.51 15.71
N SER A 318 22.96 15.34 16.43
CA SER A 318 22.98 15.37 17.89
C SER A 318 21.84 14.56 18.43
N ALA A 319 22.13 13.62 19.31
CA ALA A 319 21.12 12.80 19.93
C ALA A 319 21.18 12.87 21.45
N GLN A 320 20.00 12.85 22.05
CA GLN A 320 19.77 12.83 23.48
C GLN A 320 18.90 11.63 23.79
N CYS A 321 19.31 10.85 24.79
CA CYS A 321 18.52 9.77 25.33
C CYS A 321 17.80 10.28 26.57
N GLU A 322 16.50 10.06 26.68
CA GLU A 322 15.83 10.33 27.95
C GLU A 322 16.21 9.26 28.99
N PRO A 323 16.28 9.60 30.28
CA PRO A 323 16.66 8.67 31.34
C PRO A 323 15.74 7.44 31.34
N ARG A 324 16.34 6.26 31.52
CA ARG A 324 15.68 4.94 31.53
C ARG A 324 14.43 4.94 32.43
N ARG A 325 13.25 5.15 31.83
CA ARG A 325 11.98 4.76 32.44
C ARG A 325 11.68 3.36 31.93
N ALA A 326 11.42 2.45 32.87
CA ALA A 326 11.27 1.02 32.68
C ALA A 326 10.82 0.57 31.27
N GLU A 327 11.58 -0.36 30.68
CA GLU A 327 11.28 -1.16 29.47
C GLU A 327 11.50 -0.51 28.08
N ALA A 328 11.72 0.80 27.98
CA ALA A 328 11.99 1.46 26.69
C ALA A 328 13.09 2.55 26.73
N ILE A 329 13.81 2.69 25.61
CA ILE A 329 14.81 3.72 25.37
C ILE A 329 14.22 4.74 24.40
N HIS A 330 14.14 6.00 24.82
CA HIS A 330 13.71 7.11 23.98
C HIS A 330 14.92 7.91 23.51
N VAL A 331 15.04 8.11 22.20
CA VAL A 331 16.13 8.86 21.56
C VAL A 331 15.54 10.02 20.78
N ALA A 332 15.86 11.23 21.19
CA ALA A 332 15.62 12.44 20.42
C ALA A 332 16.86 12.77 19.58
N LEU A 333 16.70 12.85 18.27
CA LEU A 333 17.74 13.18 17.30
C LEU A 333 17.45 14.55 16.67
N THR A 334 18.46 15.40 16.58
CA THR A 334 18.40 16.67 15.85
C THR A 334 19.56 16.72 14.86
N ILE A 335 19.27 17.05 13.60
CA ILE A 335 20.26 17.12 12.52
C ILE A 335 20.44 18.57 12.10
N HIS A 336 21.69 19.02 12.17
CA HIS A 336 22.11 20.37 11.80
C HIS A 336 23.00 20.35 10.54
N GLU A 337 22.97 21.44 9.79
CA GLU A 337 23.97 21.69 8.74
C GLU A 337 25.33 22.08 9.33
N ASP A 338 26.39 21.39 8.89
CA ASP A 338 27.81 21.68 9.17
C ASP A 338 28.28 21.58 10.65
N ARG A 339 27.58 22.22 11.60
CA ARG A 339 27.91 22.24 13.04
C ARG A 339 26.66 22.14 13.91
N ARG A 340 26.84 21.79 15.20
CA ARG A 340 25.77 21.71 16.22
C ARG A 340 24.93 23.00 16.38
N ALA A 341 25.49 24.14 16.00
CA ALA A 341 24.81 25.45 16.03
C ALA A 341 24.26 25.90 14.66
N GLY A 342 24.40 25.06 13.62
CA GLY A 342 23.84 25.32 12.30
C GLY A 342 22.32 25.14 12.28
N ALA A 343 21.69 25.52 11.17
CA ALA A 343 20.25 25.37 10.99
C ALA A 343 19.85 23.89 11.15
N ALA A 344 18.85 23.64 12.02
CA ALA A 344 18.26 22.32 12.14
C ALA A 344 17.43 22.04 10.88
N VAL A 345 17.79 20.97 10.17
CA VAL A 345 17.11 20.55 8.94
C VAL A 345 16.15 19.40 9.18
N MET A 346 16.34 18.69 10.30
CA MET A 346 15.52 17.55 10.66
C MET A 346 15.56 17.27 12.15
N THR A 347 14.46 16.75 12.69
CA THR A 347 14.42 16.12 14.00
C THR A 347 13.83 14.73 13.89
N ALA A 348 14.15 13.84 14.82
CA ALA A 348 13.51 12.54 14.93
C ALA A 348 13.38 12.13 16.39
N GLN A 349 12.36 11.33 16.68
CA GLN A 349 12.18 10.67 17.96
C GLN A 349 12.03 9.18 17.72
N ALA A 350 12.94 8.40 18.29
CA ALA A 350 12.89 6.95 18.24
C ALA A 350 12.57 6.38 19.62
N THR A 351 11.75 5.33 19.65
CA THR A 351 11.52 4.52 20.84
C THR A 351 12.00 3.12 20.52
N PHE A 352 12.77 2.54 21.44
CA PHE A 352 13.24 1.17 21.36
C PHE A 352 12.81 0.38 22.59
N THR A 353 12.53 -0.91 22.45
CA THR A 353 12.43 -1.82 23.62
C THR A 353 13.79 -2.38 23.98
N GLU A 354 14.00 -2.60 25.27
CA GLU A 354 15.08 -3.47 25.73
C GLU A 354 14.69 -4.95 25.51
N PRO A 355 15.64 -5.80 25.07
CA PRO A 355 15.39 -7.23 25.00
C PRO A 355 15.22 -7.79 26.42
N VAL A 356 14.11 -8.49 26.65
CA VAL A 356 13.84 -9.22 27.90
C VAL A 356 15.02 -10.15 28.18
N ARG A 357 15.75 -9.94 29.29
CA ARG A 357 16.77 -10.88 29.76
C ARG A 357 16.08 -12.23 30.00
N SER A 358 16.31 -13.23 29.15
CA SER A 358 15.90 -14.60 29.46
C SER A 358 16.55 -14.99 30.79
N PRO A 359 15.81 -15.55 31.76
CA PRO A 359 16.42 -15.99 33.00
C PRO A 359 17.50 -17.02 32.66
N ARG A 360 18.72 -16.79 33.18
CA ARG A 360 19.81 -17.76 33.06
C ARG A 360 19.26 -19.12 33.49
N LYS A 361 19.33 -20.12 32.61
CA LYS A 361 19.21 -21.52 33.04
C LYS A 361 20.25 -21.71 34.13
N THR A 362 19.79 -21.81 35.37
CA THR A 362 20.59 -22.29 36.48
C THR A 362 20.89 -23.75 36.19
N ASP A 363 22.11 -24.04 35.74
CA ASP A 363 22.67 -25.39 35.82
C ASP A 363 22.75 -25.76 37.30
N ARG A 364 21.86 -26.66 37.74
CA ARG A 364 22.11 -27.68 38.76
C ARG A 364 21.24 -28.89 38.51
#